data_AF-A0A7J6NB89-F1
#
_entry.id   AF-A0A7J6NB89-F1
#
_cell.length_a   1.000
_cell.length_b   1.000
_cell.length_c   1.000
_cell.angle_alpha   90.00
_cell.angle_beta   90.00
_cell.angle_gamma   90.00
#
_symmetry.space_group_name_H-M   'P 1'
#
loop_
_entity.id
_entity.type
_entity.pdbx_description
1 polymer ?
#
loop_
_entity_poly.entity_id
_entity_poly.type
_entity_poly.pdbx_seq_one_letter_code
_entity_poly.pdbx_strand_id
1 'polypeptide(L)'
;MSSITPYRITVDTPQKRPSPKGEDGDCLQLQLEEAEALESVYSGKADSEFMWLHKPEGADHGETAYAITVRGDVISDEEEEEGEEPYATFMVTLPPGYPKGEGALPDVIAVEGSKAITPKLRKLDENLMGSIKAQMQAGYDYPVLAALEGARAAINKIAVAAKEAERSRKEREEQSNDDDVAWAARVP
;
A
#
# COMPACT_ATOMS: atom_id res chain seq x y z
N MET A 1 44.15 -0.31 -63.40
CA MET A 1 43.28 -1.44 -63.01
C MET A 1 43.18 -1.42 -61.49
N SER A 2 42.13 -0.80 -60.95
CA SER A 2 41.94 -0.67 -59.50
C SER A 2 41.08 -1.83 -58.99
N SER A 3 41.66 -2.65 -58.12
CA SER A 3 40.98 -3.78 -57.47
C SER A 3 40.18 -3.27 -56.28
N ILE A 4 38.85 -3.42 -56.33
CA ILE A 4 37.93 -3.11 -55.24
C ILE A 4 37.77 -4.38 -54.40
N THR A 5 38.21 -4.34 -53.15
CA THR A 5 37.99 -5.40 -52.16
C THR A 5 36.61 -5.20 -51.51
N PRO A 6 35.76 -6.24 -51.39
CA PRO A 6 34.44 -6.08 -50.76
C PRO A 6 34.56 -6.05 -49.24
N TYR A 7 33.98 -5.03 -48.61
CA TYR A 7 33.81 -4.94 -47.16
C TYR A 7 32.79 -5.99 -46.69
N ARG A 8 33.24 -6.91 -45.84
CA ARG A 8 32.39 -7.90 -45.17
C ARG A 8 31.77 -7.22 -43.95
N ILE A 9 30.47 -6.91 -44.02
CA ILE A 9 29.71 -6.42 -42.87
C ILE A 9 29.47 -7.62 -41.94
N THR A 10 30.22 -7.71 -40.85
CA THR A 10 29.86 -8.54 -39.70
C THR A 10 28.70 -7.86 -39.00
N VAL A 11 27.53 -8.49 -39.07
CA VAL A 11 26.38 -8.13 -38.23
C VAL A 11 26.77 -8.55 -36.81
N ASP A 12 27.12 -7.57 -35.99
CA ASP A 12 27.33 -7.75 -34.55
C ASP A 12 25.96 -8.08 -33.94
N THR A 13 25.75 -9.36 -33.62
CA THR A 13 24.64 -9.78 -32.77
C THR A 13 24.77 -8.99 -31.47
N PRO A 14 23.72 -8.29 -30.97
CA PRO A 14 23.83 -7.57 -29.72
C PRO A 14 24.13 -8.56 -28.60
N GLN A 15 25.40 -8.62 -28.18
CA GLN A 15 25.77 -9.31 -26.96
C GLN A 15 25.05 -8.58 -25.83
N LYS A 16 24.08 -9.30 -25.25
CA LYS A 16 23.43 -8.97 -23.98
C LYS A 16 24.56 -8.64 -23.00
N ARG A 17 24.68 -7.36 -22.62
CA ARG A 17 25.67 -6.95 -21.62
C ARG A 17 25.39 -7.80 -20.38
N PRO A 18 26.39 -8.46 -19.78
CA PRO A 18 26.19 -9.07 -18.48
C PRO A 18 25.79 -7.95 -17.51
N SER A 19 24.65 -8.11 -16.85
CA SER A 19 24.25 -7.23 -15.75
C SER A 19 25.40 -7.16 -14.74
N PRO A 20 25.69 -5.97 -14.18
CA PRO A 20 26.73 -5.84 -13.17
C PRO A 20 26.32 -6.69 -11.96
N LYS A 21 27.08 -7.76 -11.68
CA LYS A 21 26.87 -8.74 -10.60
C LYS A 21 27.07 -8.17 -9.18
N GLY A 22 26.79 -6.89 -8.95
CA GLY A 22 27.06 -6.21 -7.67
C GLY A 22 25.87 -5.50 -7.04
N GLU A 23 24.85 -5.12 -7.80
CA GLU A 23 23.76 -4.26 -7.29
C GLU A 23 22.49 -5.04 -6.95
N ASP A 24 22.21 -6.14 -7.66
CA ASP A 24 21.00 -6.93 -7.48
C ASP A 24 20.99 -7.68 -6.13
N GLY A 25 22.16 -8.13 -5.65
CA GLY A 25 22.32 -8.79 -4.36
C GLY A 25 22.04 -7.86 -3.18
N ASP A 26 22.48 -6.60 -3.28
CA ASP A 26 22.25 -5.58 -2.25
C ASP A 26 20.78 -5.15 -2.21
N CYS A 27 20.11 -5.09 -3.37
CA CYS A 27 18.69 -4.73 -3.43
C CYS A 27 17.80 -5.83 -2.84
N LEU A 28 18.04 -7.09 -3.18
CA LEU A 28 17.29 -8.21 -2.59
C LEU A 28 17.46 -8.27 -1.07
N GLN A 29 18.69 -8.06 -0.58
CA GLN A 29 18.95 -8.03 0.85
C GLN A 29 18.12 -6.92 1.54
N LEU A 30 18.10 -5.71 0.98
CA LEU A 30 17.29 -4.60 1.50
C LEU A 30 15.78 -4.89 1.48
N GLN A 31 15.28 -5.53 0.43
CA GLN A 31 13.88 -5.95 0.33
C GLN A 31 13.50 -6.92 1.45
N LEU A 32 14.35 -7.91 1.70
CA LEU A 32 14.12 -8.91 2.73
C LEU A 32 14.23 -8.27 4.12
N GLU A 33 15.21 -7.41 4.36
CA GLU A 33 15.35 -6.67 5.62
C GLU A 33 14.14 -5.77 5.91
N GLU A 34 13.63 -5.06 4.91
CA GLU A 34 12.42 -4.24 5.08
C GLU A 34 11.22 -5.10 5.45
N ALA A 35 11.00 -6.19 4.71
CA ALA A 35 9.88 -7.09 4.94
C ALA A 35 9.97 -7.83 6.29
N GLU A 36 11.18 -8.21 6.73
CA GLU A 36 11.40 -8.79 8.06
C GLU A 36 11.20 -7.76 9.18
N ALA A 37 11.56 -6.49 8.95
CA ALA A 37 11.27 -5.41 9.89
C ALA A 37 9.75 -5.20 10.01
N LEU A 38 9.03 -5.23 8.90
CA LEU A 38 7.56 -5.18 8.87
C LEU A 38 6.95 -6.38 9.57
N GLU A 39 7.43 -7.60 9.29
CA GLU A 39 7.01 -8.81 9.98
C GLU A 39 7.18 -8.65 11.49
N SER A 40 8.32 -8.13 11.95
CA SER A 40 8.56 -7.89 13.39
C SER A 40 7.60 -6.88 14.02
N VAL A 41 7.14 -5.87 13.27
CA VAL A 41 6.21 -4.86 13.80
C VAL A 41 4.77 -5.38 13.82
N TYR A 42 4.39 -6.20 12.83
CA TYR A 42 2.99 -6.58 12.57
C TYR A 42 2.64 -8.04 12.91
N SER A 43 3.60 -8.87 13.34
CA SER A 43 3.37 -10.27 13.75
C SER A 43 2.92 -10.47 15.21
N GLY A 44 2.73 -9.39 15.98
CA GLY A 44 2.53 -9.45 17.44
C GLY A 44 1.15 -9.92 17.93
N LYS A 45 0.17 -10.17 17.05
CA LYS A 45 -1.22 -10.52 17.43
C LYS A 45 -1.63 -11.89 16.90
N ALA A 46 -2.67 -12.47 17.51
CA ALA A 46 -3.17 -13.83 17.21
C ALA A 46 -3.61 -14.01 15.74
N ASP A 47 -4.04 -12.92 15.11
CA ASP A 47 -4.20 -12.82 13.66
C ASP A 47 -3.06 -11.93 13.15
N SER A 48 -2.04 -12.55 12.54
CA SER A 48 -0.85 -11.84 12.07
C SER A 48 -1.24 -10.74 11.07
N GLU A 49 -0.87 -9.50 11.36
CA GLU A 49 -1.10 -8.35 10.49
C GLU A 49 -0.07 -8.30 9.35
N PHE A 50 0.82 -9.29 9.27
CA PHE A 50 1.77 -9.49 8.19
C PHE A 50 1.73 -10.94 7.68
N MET A 51 1.82 -11.12 6.37
CA MET A 51 1.88 -12.43 5.74
C MET A 51 2.84 -12.41 4.55
N TRP A 52 3.80 -13.33 4.56
CA TRP A 52 4.61 -13.62 3.37
C TRP A 52 3.73 -14.23 2.27
N LEU A 53 3.71 -13.61 1.09
CA LEU A 53 3.09 -14.17 -0.11
C LEU A 53 4.14 -14.91 -0.94
N HIS A 54 5.35 -14.35 -1.01
CA HIS A 54 6.51 -14.97 -1.61
C HIS A 54 7.80 -14.41 -1.01
N LYS A 55 8.61 -15.31 -0.41
CA LYS A 55 9.92 -14.98 0.15
C LYS A 55 11.01 -15.63 -0.74
N PRO A 56 11.66 -14.88 -1.63
CA PRO A 56 12.73 -15.42 -2.47
C PRO A 56 13.94 -15.83 -1.62
N GLU A 57 14.54 -16.98 -1.96
CA GLU A 57 15.79 -17.47 -1.34
C GLU A 57 17.05 -16.91 -2.04
N GLY A 58 16.87 -16.26 -3.19
CA GLY A 58 17.93 -15.68 -4.00
C GLY A 58 17.37 -14.87 -5.17
N ALA A 59 18.24 -14.10 -5.85
CA ALA A 59 17.83 -13.15 -6.89
C ALA A 59 17.09 -13.78 -8.09
N ASP A 60 17.30 -15.07 -8.34
CA ASP A 60 16.64 -15.81 -9.43
C ASP A 60 15.28 -16.42 -9.04
N HIS A 61 14.84 -16.27 -7.79
CA HIS A 61 13.65 -16.94 -7.26
C HIS A 61 12.35 -16.15 -7.47
N GLY A 62 12.41 -14.95 -8.07
CA GLY A 62 11.25 -14.10 -8.30
C GLY A 62 11.18 -12.91 -7.34
N GLU A 63 10.04 -12.21 -7.37
CA GLU A 63 9.85 -10.93 -6.67
C GLU A 63 9.49 -11.13 -5.20
N THR A 64 9.99 -10.25 -4.32
CA THR A 64 9.59 -10.26 -2.91
C THR A 64 8.15 -9.79 -2.79
N ALA A 65 7.26 -10.57 -2.16
CA ALA A 65 5.86 -10.20 -2.01
C ALA A 65 5.30 -10.54 -0.62
N TYR A 66 4.52 -9.63 -0.07
CA TYR A 66 3.88 -9.78 1.24
C TYR A 66 2.54 -9.03 1.30
N ALA A 67 1.70 -9.41 2.25
CA ALA A 67 0.50 -8.69 2.63
C ALA A 67 0.68 -8.08 4.03
N ILE A 68 0.19 -6.86 4.20
CA ILE A 68 0.25 -6.13 5.47
C ILE A 68 -1.09 -5.46 5.78
N THR A 69 -1.61 -5.71 6.97
CA THR A 69 -2.83 -5.10 7.50
C THR A 69 -2.46 -3.93 8.39
N VAL A 70 -2.77 -2.72 7.94
CA VAL A 70 -2.58 -1.51 8.73
C VAL A 70 -3.86 -1.18 9.45
N ARG A 71 -3.79 -1.14 10.78
CA ARG A 71 -4.90 -0.71 11.64
C ARG A 71 -4.76 0.76 11.99
N GLY A 72 -5.87 1.47 11.92
CA GLY A 72 -6.02 2.81 12.48
C GLY A 72 -6.36 2.75 13.96
N ASP A 73 -6.48 3.92 14.56
CA ASP A 73 -6.86 4.06 15.97
C ASP A 73 -8.36 3.80 16.13
N VAL A 74 -8.73 3.15 17.24
CA VAL A 74 -10.13 2.92 17.59
C VAL A 74 -10.83 4.25 17.80
N ILE A 75 -11.88 4.52 17.03
CA ILE A 75 -12.70 5.72 17.15
C ILE A 75 -13.96 5.36 17.95
N SER A 76 -13.84 5.16 19.26
CA SER A 76 -15.03 4.98 20.12
C SER A 76 -15.68 6.33 20.42
N ASP A 77 -17.02 6.37 20.35
CA ASP A 77 -17.78 7.36 21.12
C ASP A 77 -18.09 6.67 22.45
N GLU A 78 -18.13 7.41 23.55
CA GLU A 78 -18.33 6.87 24.91
C GLU A 78 -19.66 6.08 25.09
N GLU A 79 -20.51 6.02 24.07
CA GLU A 79 -21.87 5.46 24.11
C GLU A 79 -22.09 4.19 23.25
N GLU A 80 -21.16 3.77 22.40
CA GLU A 80 -21.28 2.53 21.60
C GLU A 80 -20.22 1.49 22.04
N GLU A 81 -20.68 0.35 22.60
CA GLU A 81 -19.83 -0.68 23.25
C GLU A 81 -18.91 -1.46 22.30
N GLU A 82 -18.98 -1.30 20.98
CA GLU A 82 -18.03 -1.92 20.04
C GLU A 82 -17.71 -0.98 18.87
N GLY A 83 -16.76 -0.06 19.07
CA GLY A 83 -16.22 0.74 17.96
C GLY A 83 -15.48 -0.15 16.96
N GLU A 84 -15.87 -0.10 15.67
CA GLU A 84 -15.18 -0.84 14.60
C GLU A 84 -13.76 -0.25 14.41
N GLU A 85 -12.73 -1.06 14.64
CA GLU A 85 -11.35 -0.66 14.41
C GLU A 85 -11.11 -0.50 12.89
N PRO A 86 -10.78 0.69 12.38
CA PRO A 86 -10.60 0.89 10.96
C PRO A 86 -9.32 0.21 10.50
N TYR A 87 -9.36 -0.54 9.40
CA TYR A 87 -8.17 -1.21 8.86
C TYR A 87 -8.18 -1.25 7.34
N ALA A 88 -7.00 -1.44 6.76
CA ALA A 88 -6.81 -1.79 5.36
C ALA A 88 -5.66 -2.80 5.20
N THR A 89 -5.86 -3.80 4.35
CA THR A 89 -4.85 -4.78 3.97
C THR A 89 -4.28 -4.43 2.61
N PHE A 90 -2.96 -4.31 2.53
CA PHE A 90 -2.22 -4.02 1.31
C PHE A 90 -1.39 -5.24 0.91
N MET A 91 -1.49 -5.64 -0.35
CA MET A 91 -0.51 -6.52 -0.97
C MET A 91 0.58 -5.67 -1.59
N VAL A 92 1.83 -6.01 -1.30
CA VAL A 92 3.01 -5.30 -1.78
C VAL A 92 3.90 -6.30 -2.53
N THR A 93 4.28 -5.95 -3.74
CA THR A 93 5.24 -6.71 -4.56
C THR A 93 6.41 -5.80 -4.90
N LEU A 94 7.63 -6.22 -4.54
CA LEU A 94 8.85 -5.47 -4.77
C LEU A 94 9.57 -6.03 -6.01
N PRO A 95 9.73 -5.23 -7.09
CA PRO A 95 10.41 -5.70 -8.28
C PRO A 95 11.92 -5.85 -8.05
N PRO A 96 12.63 -6.55 -8.94
CA PRO A 96 14.08 -6.58 -8.92
C PRO A 96 14.66 -5.16 -9.01
N GLY A 97 15.66 -4.88 -8.17
CA GLY A 97 16.31 -3.58 -8.09
C GLY A 97 15.65 -2.59 -7.13
N TYR A 98 14.44 -2.82 -6.61
CA TYR A 98 13.91 -1.99 -5.53
C TYR A 98 14.80 -2.13 -4.26
N PRO A 99 15.08 -1.06 -3.48
CA PRO A 99 14.62 0.33 -3.67
C PRO A 99 15.59 1.24 -4.47
N LYS A 100 16.76 0.73 -4.88
CA LYS A 100 17.86 1.56 -5.44
C LYS A 100 17.79 1.75 -6.97
N GLY A 101 17.11 0.85 -7.66
CA GLY A 101 17.03 0.80 -9.12
C GLY A 101 16.18 1.93 -9.68
N GLU A 102 16.70 2.58 -10.72
CA GLU A 102 15.97 3.65 -11.42
C GLU A 102 14.70 3.06 -12.08
N GLY A 103 13.53 3.52 -11.63
CA GLY A 103 12.23 3.03 -12.12
C GLY A 103 11.74 1.71 -11.49
N ALA A 104 12.48 1.12 -10.54
CA ALA A 104 12.09 -0.08 -9.82
C ALA A 104 11.07 0.24 -8.72
N LEU A 105 9.83 0.55 -9.12
CA LEU A 105 8.75 0.90 -8.20
C LEU A 105 7.98 -0.34 -7.76
N PRO A 106 7.60 -0.45 -6.47
CA PRO A 106 6.77 -1.55 -6.03
C PRO A 106 5.39 -1.48 -6.67
N ASP A 107 4.69 -2.61 -6.66
CA ASP A 107 3.25 -2.67 -6.88
C ASP A 107 2.54 -2.76 -5.52
N VAL A 108 1.47 -1.99 -5.35
CA VAL A 108 0.72 -1.89 -4.09
C VAL A 108 -0.76 -1.91 -4.41
N ILE A 109 -1.47 -2.88 -3.82
CA ILE A 109 -2.91 -3.06 -4.03
C ILE A 109 -3.59 -3.18 -2.67
N ALA A 110 -4.57 -2.33 -2.41
CA ALA A 110 -5.42 -2.45 -1.23
C ALA A 110 -6.55 -3.46 -1.50
N VAL A 111 -6.56 -4.58 -0.77
CA VAL A 111 -7.42 -5.74 -1.07
C VAL A 111 -8.58 -5.94 -0.11
N GLU A 112 -8.45 -5.45 1.12
CA GLU A 112 -9.45 -5.62 2.18
C GLU A 112 -9.45 -4.39 3.08
N GLY A 113 -10.58 -4.09 3.71
CA GLY A 113 -10.66 -3.05 4.72
C GLY A 113 -11.96 -3.12 5.51
N SER A 114 -12.02 -2.36 6.60
CA SER A 114 -13.24 -2.23 7.40
C SER A 114 -14.37 -1.55 6.61
N LYS A 115 -15.60 -1.59 7.10
CA LYS A 115 -16.78 -1.10 6.38
C LYS A 115 -16.64 0.35 5.86
N ALA A 116 -16.06 1.22 6.68
CA ALA A 116 -15.80 2.62 6.33
C ALA A 116 -14.67 2.79 5.29
N ILE A 117 -13.75 1.83 5.23
CA ILE A 117 -12.52 1.90 4.44
C ILE A 117 -12.68 1.25 3.06
N THR A 118 -13.46 0.17 2.95
CA THR A 118 -13.69 -0.57 1.70
C THR A 118 -14.03 0.32 0.49
N PRO A 119 -14.91 1.34 0.60
CA PRO A 119 -15.23 2.24 -0.52
C PRO A 119 -14.06 3.15 -0.96
N LYS A 120 -12.96 3.18 -0.19
CA LYS A 120 -11.81 4.07 -0.36
C LYS A 120 -10.48 3.33 -0.58
N LEU A 121 -10.50 2.00 -0.74
CA LEU A 121 -9.28 1.19 -0.94
C LEU A 121 -8.41 1.71 -2.08
N ARG A 122 -9.01 2.02 -3.24
CA ARG A 122 -8.28 2.63 -4.38
C ARG A 122 -7.66 4.00 -4.06
N LYS A 123 -8.23 4.77 -3.14
CA LYS A 123 -7.60 6.02 -2.74
C LYS A 123 -6.41 5.76 -1.82
N LEU A 124 -6.49 4.71 -1.01
CA LEU A 124 -5.43 4.32 -0.10
C LEU A 124 -4.23 3.71 -0.83
N ASP A 125 -4.45 2.89 -1.86
CA ASP A 125 -3.34 2.36 -2.68
C ASP A 125 -2.57 3.49 -3.40
N GLU A 126 -3.29 4.45 -4.03
CA GLU A 126 -2.71 5.61 -4.71
C GLU A 126 -1.93 6.50 -3.72
N ASN A 127 -2.45 6.69 -2.51
CA ASN A 127 -1.78 7.46 -1.46
C ASN A 127 -0.51 6.77 -0.94
N LEU A 128 -0.57 5.46 -0.66
CA LEU A 128 0.57 4.70 -0.18
C LEU A 128 1.67 4.64 -1.24
N MET A 129 1.31 4.37 -2.50
CA MET A 129 2.23 4.41 -3.63
C MET A 129 2.89 5.78 -3.80
N GLY A 130 2.12 6.86 -3.68
CA GLY A 130 2.63 8.23 -3.73
C GLY A 130 3.62 8.51 -2.60
N SER A 131 3.33 8.04 -1.39
CA SER A 131 4.22 8.16 -0.23
C SER A 131 5.52 7.38 -0.45
N ILE A 132 5.45 6.13 -0.87
CA ILE A 132 6.62 5.29 -1.17
C ILE A 132 7.54 5.97 -2.20
N LYS A 133 6.98 6.51 -3.28
CA LYS A 133 7.73 7.25 -4.30
C LYS A 133 8.48 8.44 -3.70
N ALA A 134 7.83 9.20 -2.81
CA ALA A 134 8.47 10.32 -2.12
C ALA A 134 9.61 9.85 -1.20
N GLN A 135 9.45 8.74 -0.48
CA GLN A 135 10.50 8.19 0.38
C GLN A 135 11.69 7.66 -0.45
N MET A 136 11.43 7.00 -1.59
CA MET A 136 12.49 6.59 -2.51
C MET A 136 13.27 7.79 -3.06
N GLN A 137 12.58 8.86 -3.46
CA GLN A 137 13.22 10.09 -3.94
C GLN A 137 14.05 10.80 -2.86
N ALA A 138 13.65 10.65 -1.59
CA ALA A 138 14.40 11.15 -0.44
C ALA A 138 15.60 10.25 -0.06
N GLY A 139 15.75 9.07 -0.68
CA GLY A 139 16.88 8.17 -0.46
C GLY A 139 16.78 7.31 0.79
N TYR A 140 15.57 7.01 1.26
CA TYR A 140 15.39 6.04 2.36
C TYR A 140 15.71 4.62 1.90
N ASP A 141 16.42 3.87 2.75
CA ASP A 141 16.73 2.45 2.51
C ASP A 141 15.50 1.54 2.68
N TYR A 142 14.50 1.96 3.47
CA TYR A 142 13.24 1.25 3.72
C TYR A 142 12.00 2.12 3.42
N PRO A 143 11.68 2.37 2.13
CA PRO A 143 10.62 3.28 1.73
C PRO A 143 9.19 2.82 2.07
N VAL A 144 8.86 1.53 2.00
CA VAL A 144 7.53 1.03 2.39
C VAL A 144 7.33 1.22 3.88
N LEU A 145 8.31 0.81 4.69
CA LEU A 145 8.26 0.96 6.15
C LEU A 145 8.04 2.43 6.54
N ALA A 146 8.77 3.36 5.91
CA ALA A 146 8.61 4.79 6.15
C ALA A 146 7.25 5.35 5.69
N ALA A 147 6.64 4.75 4.67
CA ALA A 147 5.38 5.23 4.10
C ALA A 147 4.13 4.77 4.88
N LEU A 148 4.20 3.67 5.64
CA LEU A 148 3.04 3.05 6.30
C LEU A 148 2.40 3.93 7.38
N GLU A 149 3.17 4.77 8.07
CA GLU A 149 2.59 5.71 9.04
C GLU A 149 1.67 6.73 8.33
N GLY A 150 2.00 7.11 7.10
CA GLY A 150 1.13 7.92 6.25
C GLY A 150 -0.17 7.20 5.88
N ALA A 151 -0.10 5.89 5.63
CA ALA A 151 -1.29 5.07 5.37
C ALA A 151 -2.19 4.97 6.61
N ARG A 152 -1.61 4.73 7.80
CA ARG A 152 -2.34 4.74 9.08
C ARG A 152 -3.06 6.06 9.31
N ALA A 153 -2.38 7.19 9.12
CA ALA A 153 -2.99 8.52 9.25
C ALA A 153 -4.13 8.74 8.24
N ALA A 154 -4.02 8.19 7.02
CA ALA A 154 -5.08 8.26 6.02
C ALA A 154 -6.31 7.42 6.39
N ILE A 155 -6.09 6.21 6.93
CA ILE A 155 -7.15 5.33 7.44
C ILE A 155 -7.92 6.04 8.56
N ASN A 156 -7.21 6.62 9.53
CA ASN A 156 -7.82 7.40 10.62
C ASN A 156 -8.70 8.54 10.10
N LYS A 157 -8.19 9.33 9.15
CA LYS A 157 -8.96 10.44 8.55
C LYS A 157 -10.23 9.97 7.85
N ILE A 158 -10.17 8.85 7.13
CA ILE A 158 -11.35 8.28 6.45
C ILE A 158 -12.36 7.81 7.49
N ALA A 159 -11.90 7.12 8.53
CA ALA A 159 -12.76 6.59 9.58
C ALA A 159 -13.46 7.71 10.38
N VAL A 160 -12.75 8.77 10.75
CA VAL A 160 -13.36 9.97 11.38
C VAL A 160 -14.42 10.59 10.46
N ALA A 161 -14.08 10.82 9.19
CA ALA A 161 -15.01 11.42 8.24
C ALA A 161 -16.25 10.55 7.97
N ALA A 162 -16.09 9.22 7.97
CA ALA A 162 -17.21 8.29 7.82
C ALA A 162 -18.15 8.36 9.03
N LYS A 163 -17.58 8.43 10.25
CA LYS A 163 -18.34 8.54 11.49
C LYS A 163 -19.10 9.86 11.59
N GLU A 164 -18.46 10.98 11.27
CA GLU A 164 -19.10 12.30 11.23
C GLU A 164 -20.23 12.36 10.20
N ALA A 165 -20.05 11.72 9.05
CA ALA A 165 -21.08 11.62 8.02
C ALA A 165 -22.28 10.76 8.48
N GLU A 166 -22.03 9.68 9.20
CA GLU A 166 -23.08 8.85 9.79
C GLU A 166 -23.86 9.61 10.86
N ARG A 167 -23.17 10.30 11.77
CA ARG A 167 -23.81 11.14 12.80
C ARG A 167 -24.69 12.23 12.17
N SER A 168 -24.16 12.95 11.18
CA SER A 168 -24.90 13.99 10.45
C SER A 168 -26.12 13.43 9.71
N ARG A 169 -26.05 12.16 9.27
CA ARG A 169 -27.18 11.50 8.61
C ARG A 169 -28.26 11.10 9.63
N LYS A 170 -27.88 10.53 10.78
CA LYS A 170 -28.80 10.20 11.87
C LYS A 170 -29.54 11.46 12.37
N GLU A 171 -28.82 12.55 12.60
CA GLU A 171 -29.41 13.83 13.04
C GLU A 171 -30.43 14.40 12.02
N ARG A 172 -30.18 14.23 10.71
CA ARG A 172 -31.13 14.66 9.67
C ARG A 172 -32.36 13.75 9.59
N GLU A 173 -32.18 12.45 9.76
CA GLU A 173 -33.29 11.48 9.76
C GLU A 173 -34.18 11.67 10.99
N GLU A 174 -33.61 12.00 12.14
CA GLU A 174 -34.35 12.34 13.37
C GLU A 174 -35.11 13.66 13.24
N GLN A 175 -34.48 14.73 12.71
CA GLN A 175 -35.16 16.01 12.45
C GLN A 175 -36.33 15.87 11.46
N SER A 176 -36.17 15.07 10.41
CA SER A 176 -37.24 14.83 9.42
C SER A 176 -38.43 14.09 10.03
N ASN A 177 -38.20 13.12 10.91
CA ASN A 177 -39.27 12.38 11.57
C ASN A 177 -40.05 13.25 12.57
N ASP A 178 -39.37 14.14 13.30
CA ASP A 178 -40.03 15.08 14.20
C ASP A 178 -40.91 16.09 13.45
N ASP A 179 -40.48 16.57 12.27
CA ASP A 179 -41.27 17.47 11.41
C ASP A 179 -42.50 16.76 10.81
N ASP A 180 -42.38 15.50 10.39
CA ASP A 180 -43.51 14.70 9.87
C ASP A 180 -44.54 14.39 10.97
N VAL A 181 -44.08 14.05 12.18
CA VAL A 181 -44.94 13.83 13.35
C VAL A 181 -45.62 15.14 13.80
N ALA A 182 -44.88 16.25 13.82
CA ALA A 182 -45.42 17.57 14.14
C ALA A 182 -46.44 18.06 13.11
N TRP A 183 -46.27 17.74 11.83
CA TRP A 183 -47.25 18.03 10.79
C TRP A 183 -48.51 17.17 10.94
N ALA A 184 -48.36 15.86 11.17
CA ALA A 184 -49.47 14.94 11.37
C ALA A 184 -50.36 15.30 12.58
N ALA A 185 -49.77 15.85 13.66
CA ALA A 185 -50.51 16.30 14.83
C ALA A 185 -51.30 17.62 14.63
N ARG A 186 -51.12 18.31 13.49
CA ARG A 186 -51.68 19.64 13.20
C ARG A 186 -52.84 19.63 12.19
N VAL A 187 -53.16 18.47 11.62
CA VAL A 187 -54.28 18.31 10.67
C VAL A 187 -55.56 17.97 11.46
N PRO A 188 -56.62 18.81 11.41
CA PRO A 188 -57.89 18.57 12.10
C PRO A 188 -58.71 17.41 11.52
#